data_AF-A0A1X1U2S0-F1
#
_entry.id   AF-A0A1X1U2S0-F1
#
_cell.length_a   1.000
_cell.length_b   1.000
_cell.length_c   1.000
_cell.angle_alpha   90.00
_cell.angle_beta   90.00
_cell.angle_gamma   90.00
#
_symmetry.space_group_name_H-M   'P 1'
#
loop_
_entity.id
_entity.type
_entity.pdbx_description
1 polymer ?
#
loop_
_entity_poly.entity_id
_entity_poly.type
_entity_poly.pdbx_seq_one_letter_code
_entity_poly.pdbx_strand_id
1 'polypeptide(L)'
;MAEIQSYRRLAEEGGKQVRETGYRKELIAGRTIAEFLLPPAQDVLDDWSVVNFRERYTVDRALVASSADSFVGLASPYREHLGQAFARFMMRVTLPKNLNEFEQYSLG
;
A
#
# COMPACT_ATOMS: atom_id res chain seq x y z
N MET A 1 0.18 -6.22 -8.29
CA MET A 1 -0.31 -4.84 -8.48
C MET A 1 -0.75 -4.18 -7.16
N ALA A 2 -0.03 -3.14 -6.73
CA ALA A 2 -0.40 -2.37 -5.54
C ALA A 2 -1.74 -1.63 -5.73
N GLU A 3 -2.57 -1.62 -4.70
CA GLU A 3 -3.80 -0.83 -4.64
C GLU A 3 -3.48 0.58 -4.12
N ILE A 4 -3.97 1.61 -4.80
CA ILE A 4 -3.78 3.01 -4.40
C ILE A 4 -5.15 3.60 -4.11
N GLN A 5 -5.32 4.15 -2.90
CA GLN A 5 -6.56 4.78 -2.49
C GLN A 5 -6.31 6.02 -1.64
N SER A 6 -7.21 6.99 -1.68
CA SER A 6 -7.10 8.15 -0.78
C SER A 6 -7.25 7.71 0.67
N TYR A 7 -6.56 8.37 1.58
CA TYR A 7 -6.67 8.08 3.01
C TYR A 7 -8.10 8.34 3.51
N ARG A 8 -8.79 9.34 2.96
CA ARG A 8 -10.21 9.59 3.25
C ARG A 8 -11.07 8.36 2.96
N ARG A 9 -10.93 7.80 1.76
CA ARG A 9 -11.66 6.60 1.35
C ARG A 9 -11.30 5.39 2.22
N LEU A 10 -10.02 5.19 2.50
CA LEU A 10 -9.56 4.14 3.42
C LEU A 10 -10.16 4.31 4.82
N ALA A 11 -10.33 5.54 5.32
CA ALA A 11 -10.92 5.82 6.63
C ALA A 11 -12.45 5.70 6.67
N GLU A 12 -13.11 5.75 5.51
CA GLU A 12 -14.54 5.43 5.36
C GLU A 12 -14.75 3.92 5.33
N GLU A 13 -13.94 3.19 4.55
CA GLU A 13 -14.06 1.74 4.35
C GLU A 13 -13.49 0.92 5.53
N GLY A 14 -12.34 1.33 6.09
CA GLY A 14 -11.62 0.63 7.17
C GLY A 14 -12.12 0.95 8.60
N GLY A 15 -13.11 1.83 8.74
CA GLY A 15 -13.77 2.11 10.01
C GLY A 15 -12.87 2.74 11.09
N LYS A 16 -13.15 2.45 12.38
CA LYS A 16 -12.49 3.08 13.53
C LYS A 16 -10.97 2.85 13.59
N GLN A 17 -10.50 1.67 13.19
CA GLN A 17 -9.09 1.27 13.32
C GLN A 17 -8.14 2.15 12.51
N VAL A 18 -8.51 2.52 11.29
CA VAL A 18 -7.73 3.42 10.42
C VAL A 18 -7.67 4.84 10.98
N ARG A 19 -8.69 5.24 11.74
CA ARG A 19 -8.80 6.57 12.36
C ARG A 19 -8.05 6.66 13.68
N GLU A 20 -7.60 5.54 14.23
CA GLU A 20 -6.87 5.52 15.50
C GLU A 20 -5.53 6.24 15.36
N THR A 21 -5.21 7.06 16.36
CA THR A 21 -3.93 7.76 16.46
C THR A 21 -2.74 6.81 16.41
N GLY A 22 -2.89 5.59 16.94
CA GLY A 22 -1.86 4.54 16.87
C GLY A 22 -1.56 4.12 15.44
N TYR A 23 -2.59 3.78 14.67
CA TYR A 23 -2.44 3.40 13.26
C TYR A 23 -1.79 4.53 12.44
N ARG A 24 -2.26 5.77 12.61
CA ARG A 24 -1.71 6.95 11.91
C ARG A 24 -0.23 7.18 12.21
N LYS A 25 0.20 7.01 13.47
CA LYS A 25 1.61 7.13 13.86
C LYS A 25 2.47 6.07 13.20
N GLU A 26 2.00 4.82 13.16
CA GLU A 26 2.72 3.73 12.49
C GLU A 26 2.78 3.93 10.98
N LEU A 27 1.73 4.49 10.38
CA LEU A 27 1.66 4.82 8.96
C LEU A 27 2.64 5.94 8.58
N ILE A 28 2.70 7.01 9.37
CA ILE A 28 3.70 8.10 9.22
C ILE A 28 5.12 7.56 9.37
N ALA A 29 5.34 6.70 10.36
CA ALA A 29 6.65 6.08 10.61
C ALA A 29 7.03 5.04 9.54
N GLY A 30 6.11 4.67 8.64
CA GLY A 30 6.32 3.65 7.61
C GLY A 30 6.53 2.24 8.19
N ARG A 31 5.96 1.98 9.38
CA ARG A 31 6.05 0.70 10.11
C ARG A 31 4.84 -0.20 9.89
N THR A 32 3.79 0.33 9.27
CA THR A 32 2.64 -0.45 8.79
C THR A 32 3.08 -1.51 7.78
N ILE A 33 2.55 -2.73 7.92
CA ILE A 33 2.90 -3.83 7.01
C ILE A 33 2.23 -3.59 5.67
N ALA A 34 3.03 -3.54 4.61
CA ALA A 34 2.58 -3.41 3.22
C ALA A 34 1.80 -2.12 2.89
N GLU A 35 1.75 -1.14 3.80
CA GLU A 35 1.03 0.12 3.59
C GLU A 35 1.98 1.30 3.61
N PHE A 36 1.73 2.27 2.73
CA PHE A 36 2.60 3.41 2.53
C PHE A 36 1.80 4.69 2.35
N LEU A 37 2.19 5.72 3.09
CA LEU A 37 1.61 7.04 2.97
C LEU A 37 2.32 7.86 1.89
N LEU A 38 1.56 8.40 0.96
CA LEU A 38 2.00 9.33 -0.06
C LEU A 38 1.43 10.72 0.22
N PRO A 39 2.26 11.77 0.21
CA PRO A 39 1.77 13.13 0.27
C PRO A 39 1.03 13.51 -1.03
N PRO A 40 0.17 14.53 -0.98
CA PRO A 40 -0.35 15.15 -2.19
C PRO A 40 0.80 15.56 -3.12
N ALA A 41 0.59 15.40 -4.42
CA ALA A 41 1.55 15.72 -5.45
C ALA A 41 0.84 16.52 -6.54
N GLN A 42 1.42 17.66 -6.90
CA GLN A 42 0.86 18.56 -7.90
C GLN A 42 0.57 17.79 -9.20
N ASP A 43 -0.64 17.94 -9.72
CA ASP A 43 -1.14 17.32 -10.96
C ASP A 43 -1.26 15.78 -10.95
N VAL A 44 -1.03 15.11 -9.80
CA VAL A 44 -1.05 13.64 -9.70
C VAL A 44 -1.90 13.12 -8.53
N LEU A 45 -1.78 13.72 -7.34
CA LEU A 45 -2.50 13.31 -6.13
C LEU A 45 -3.06 14.53 -5.40
N ASP A 46 -4.37 14.70 -5.44
CA ASP A 46 -5.07 15.83 -4.81
C ASP A 46 -5.18 15.71 -3.27
N ASP A 47 -4.98 14.50 -2.73
CA ASP A 47 -5.07 14.21 -1.29
C ASP A 47 -4.03 13.15 -0.88
N TRP A 48 -3.81 13.04 0.43
CA TRP A 48 -3.02 11.98 1.04
C TRP A 48 -3.55 10.62 0.60
N SER A 49 -2.65 9.79 0.11
CA SER A 49 -2.98 8.48 -0.45
C SER A 49 -2.24 7.38 0.26
N VAL A 50 -2.89 6.23 0.44
CA VAL A 50 -2.28 5.02 0.97
C VAL A 50 -2.12 4.02 -0.15
N VAL A 51 -0.88 3.56 -0.35
CA VAL A 51 -0.56 2.46 -1.24
C VAL A 51 -0.49 1.18 -0.43
N ASN A 52 -1.34 0.21 -0.79
CA ASN A 52 -1.38 -1.10 -0.17
C ASN A 52 -0.77 -2.14 -1.12
N PHE A 53 0.28 -2.79 -0.67
CA PHE A 53 0.98 -3.88 -1.35
C PHE A 53 0.51 -5.26 -0.87
N ARG A 54 -0.48 -5.34 0.03
CA ARG A 54 -1.07 -6.60 0.47
C ARG A 54 -2.00 -7.11 -0.63
N GLU A 55 -1.43 -7.83 -1.57
CA GLU A 55 -2.23 -8.48 -2.59
C GLU A 55 -2.90 -9.73 -2.05
N ARG A 56 -4.23 -9.78 -2.19
CA ARG A 56 -5.01 -11.02 -2.03
C ARG A 56 -5.42 -11.48 -3.42
N TYR A 57 -4.60 -12.33 -4.03
CA TYR A 57 -4.99 -13.01 -5.25
C TYR A 57 -5.82 -14.25 -4.92
N THR A 58 -7.11 -14.19 -5.18
CA THR A 58 -8.00 -15.37 -5.20
C THR A 58 -8.24 -15.75 -6.64
N VAL A 59 -7.93 -17.00 -7.00
CA VAL A 59 -8.22 -17.55 -8.32
C VAL A 59 -9.32 -18.60 -8.20
N ASP A 60 -10.24 -18.65 -9.18
CA ASP A 60 -11.23 -19.70 -9.25
C ASP A 60 -10.54 -21.06 -9.43
N ARG A 61 -10.86 -22.02 -8.56
CA ARG A 61 -10.30 -23.37 -8.60
C ARG A 61 -10.56 -24.07 -9.95
N ALA A 62 -11.72 -23.83 -10.57
CA ALA A 62 -12.06 -24.42 -11.86
C ALA A 62 -11.11 -23.94 -12.98
N LEU A 63 -10.66 -22.69 -12.91
CA LEU A 63 -9.72 -22.09 -13.87
C LEU A 63 -8.29 -22.64 -13.73
N VAL A 64 -7.88 -22.97 -12.49
CA VAL A 64 -6.60 -23.65 -12.24
C VAL A 64 -6.64 -25.10 -12.71
N ALA A 65 -7.76 -25.79 -12.49
CA ALA A 65 -7.93 -27.19 -12.87
C ALA A 65 -7.98 -27.42 -14.39
N SER A 66 -8.52 -26.47 -15.16
CA SER A 66 -8.59 -26.56 -16.63
C SER A 66 -7.26 -26.31 -17.34
N SER A 67 -6.28 -25.74 -16.66
CA SER A 67 -4.95 -25.39 -17.20
C SER A 67 -3.88 -26.45 -16.87
N ALA A 68 -4.26 -27.52 -16.16
CA ALA A 68 -3.37 -28.44 -15.49
C ALA A 68 -3.03 -29.70 -16.33
N ASP A 69 -2.35 -29.50 -17.46
CA ASP A 69 -1.58 -30.59 -18.10
C ASP A 69 -0.14 -30.66 -17.56
N SER A 70 0.28 -29.69 -16.72
CA SER A 70 1.60 -29.63 -16.08
C SER A 70 1.55 -28.89 -14.73
N PHE A 71 2.63 -28.96 -13.94
CA PHE A 71 2.73 -28.29 -12.64
C PHE A 71 2.64 -26.77 -12.79
N VAL A 72 1.53 -26.19 -12.34
CA VAL A 72 1.32 -24.73 -12.28
C VAL A 72 1.79 -24.23 -10.92
N GLY A 73 2.92 -23.51 -10.90
CA GLY A 73 3.42 -22.81 -9.73
C GLY A 73 2.98 -21.34 -9.73
N LEU A 74 2.64 -20.80 -8.56
CA LEU A 74 2.50 -19.35 -8.41
C LEU A 74 3.87 -18.70 -8.58
N ALA A 75 3.93 -17.58 -9.30
CA ALA A 75 5.10 -16.73 -9.30
C ALA A 75 5.41 -16.33 -7.85
N SER A 76 6.67 -16.46 -7.45
CA SER A 76 7.05 -16.19 -6.06
C SER A 76 6.73 -14.73 -5.70
N PRO A 77 5.89 -14.47 -4.68
CA PRO A 77 5.56 -13.11 -4.24
C PRO A 77 6.81 -12.36 -3.77
N TYR A 78 7.88 -13.08 -3.46
CA TYR A 78 9.17 -12.51 -3.07
C TYR A 78 9.86 -11.74 -4.20
N ARG A 79 9.61 -12.03 -5.48
CA ARG A 79 10.27 -11.30 -6.58
C ARG A 79 9.72 -9.88 -6.71
N GLU A 80 8.41 -9.69 -6.54
CA GLU A 80 7.79 -8.37 -6.48
C GLU A 80 8.13 -7.64 -5.18
N HIS A 81 8.05 -8.32 -4.03
CA HIS A 81 8.41 -7.71 -2.74
C HIS A 81 9.89 -7.30 -2.68
N LEU A 82 10.80 -8.06 -3.30
CA LEU A 82 12.21 -7.69 -3.43
C LEU A 82 12.39 -6.49 -4.36
N GLY A 83 11.71 -6.46 -5.51
CA GLY A 83 11.73 -5.30 -6.41
C GLY A 83 11.21 -4.04 -5.73
N GLN A 84 10.16 -4.15 -4.93
CA GLN A 84 9.58 -3.06 -4.13
C GLN A 84 10.51 -2.65 -2.97
N ALA A 85 11.10 -3.60 -2.23
CA ALA A 85 12.06 -3.29 -1.17
C ALA A 85 13.34 -2.64 -1.72
N PHE A 86 13.80 -3.10 -2.89
CA PHE A 86 14.92 -2.53 -3.62
C PHE A 86 14.59 -1.11 -4.11
N ALA A 87 13.40 -0.90 -4.69
CA ALA A 87 12.86 0.42 -5.01
C ALA A 87 12.82 1.33 -3.78
N ARG A 88 12.36 0.84 -2.62
CA ARG A 88 12.36 1.61 -1.35
C ARG A 88 13.74 2.00 -0.87
N PHE A 89 14.78 1.18 -1.10
CA PHE A 89 16.14 1.47 -0.66
C PHE A 89 16.88 2.36 -1.67
N MET A 90 16.72 2.09 -2.97
CA MET A 90 17.45 2.77 -4.06
C MET A 90 16.76 4.05 -4.53
N MET A 91 15.42 4.13 -4.50
CA MET A 91 14.68 5.35 -4.86
C MET A 91 14.43 6.27 -3.65
N ARG A 92 14.94 5.93 -2.47
CA ARG A 92 14.98 6.81 -1.28
C ARG A 92 16.00 7.94 -1.38
N VAL A 93 16.72 8.03 -2.50
CA VAL A 93 17.50 9.23 -2.83
C VAL A 93 16.48 10.35 -3.02
N THR A 94 16.33 11.17 -1.97
CA THR A 94 15.45 12.34 -1.85
C THR A 94 13.94 12.09 -1.76
N LEU A 95 13.45 11.52 -0.64
CA LEU A 95 12.17 12.01 -0.08
C LEU A 95 12.48 12.91 1.12
N PRO A 96 12.73 14.21 0.90
CA PRO A 96 12.83 15.16 1.97
C PRO A 96 11.41 15.44 2.47
N LYS A 97 11.22 15.24 3.77
CA LYS A 97 10.28 15.91 4.69
C LYS A 97 9.67 14.87 5.62
N ASN A 98 9.84 15.12 6.91
CA ASN A 98 8.99 14.51 7.92
C ASN A 98 7.54 14.77 7.51
N LEU A 99 6.71 13.73 7.41
CA LEU A 99 5.29 13.82 7.04
C LEU A 99 4.44 14.41 8.18
N ASN A 100 5.01 15.36 8.94
CA ASN A 100 4.37 16.02 10.08
C ASN A 100 3.07 16.74 9.67
N GLU A 101 2.97 17.16 8.41
CA GLU A 101 1.74 17.73 7.84
C GLU A 101 0.56 16.74 7.90
N PHE A 102 0.82 15.42 7.85
CA PHE A 102 -0.23 14.41 8.02
C PHE A 102 -0.70 14.27 9.48
N GLU A 103 0.09 14.67 10.48
CA GLU A 103 -0.38 14.67 11.88
C GLU A 103 -1.55 15.63 12.08
N GLN A 104 -1.56 16.73 11.32
CA GLN A 104 -2.60 17.75 11.35
C GLN A 104 -3.73 17.49 10.36
N TYR A 105 -3.60 16.46 9.51
CA TYR A 105 -4.62 16.11 8.51
C TYR A 105 -5.92 15.67 9.19
N SER A 106 -6.98 16.47 9.05
CA SER A 106 -8.32 16.12 9.53
C SER A 106 -9.17 15.53 8.41
N LEU A 107 -9.90 14.46 8.74
CA LEU A 107 -11.05 14.02 7.94
C LEU A 107 -12.16 15.05 8.16
N GLY A 108 -12.28 16.01 7.24
CA GLY A 108 -13.35 17.00 7.23
C GLY A 108 -14.73 16.37 7.02
#